data_AF-A0AAE0NVX6-F1
#
_entry.id   AF-A0AAE0NVX6-F1
#
_cell.length_a   1.000
_cell.length_b   1.000
_cell.length_c   1.000
_cell.angle_alpha   90.00
_cell.angle_beta   90.00
_cell.angle_gamma   90.00
#
_symmetry.space_group_name_H-M   'P 1'
#
loop_
_entity.id
_entity.type
_entity.pdbx_description
1 polymer ?
#
loop_
_entity_poly.entity_id
_entity_poly.type
_entity_poly.pdbx_seq_one_letter_code
_entity_poly.pdbx_strand_id
1 'polypeptide(L)'
;METPAMPMPKDEREQAILDKLSTIRDQLLLLKRDRTKYIRTQDVIVHYDAVVEQVKELNEIRKGEKVTETRVDRVLESCLQLLSLFFMTIGRTQEAPAAYALTSTIKRLLDHLTEADLYSAKDLNSMAHTLSQLDKVMTVTNPSHSPYIVELLANRLELCHSSLDNLKKRVDDLQDPLQSIHERLISILRSMSLANTKAKFSASEVQRLQAQVKEIDESRVDGNFVGPDGEVLRGSERVSHLVDVCLKWSEIVLERKGVIPEAFKSRHEQLVSIRNELEKLSITQAWSLRETDLYDYQRELDKIDESRVDGNWLDDEGKPAELYVQRTLLYLIRRSYGYIYYLMISSEPVSEALLPIYNQLQTLKRCLIEVKDSGGVSSVRELYPYSMKLNSIDNMRVDGKFMVGGDIPEGQGSVSALLAECYDLTYELKVMAEELEDKDRDSSS
;
A
#
# COMPACT_ATOMS: atom_id res chain seq x y z
N MET A 1 8.15 -15.55 -21.39
CA MET A 1 8.78 -16.48 -20.44
C MET A 1 7.99 -16.49 -19.15
N GLU A 2 7.61 -17.68 -18.68
CA GLU A 2 6.86 -17.93 -17.45
C GLU A 2 7.76 -17.65 -16.22
N THR A 3 7.15 -17.28 -15.09
CA THR A 3 7.80 -17.26 -13.76
C THR A 3 8.64 -18.54 -13.57
N PRO A 4 9.82 -18.51 -12.90
CA PRO A 4 10.65 -19.71 -12.73
C PRO A 4 9.80 -20.90 -12.32
N ALA A 5 9.87 -21.98 -13.10
CA ALA A 5 9.00 -23.13 -12.92
C ALA A 5 9.32 -23.81 -11.58
N MET A 6 8.53 -23.49 -10.55
CA MET A 6 8.58 -24.19 -9.27
C MET A 6 8.31 -25.68 -9.50
N PRO A 7 9.02 -26.57 -8.79
CA PRO A 7 8.84 -28.00 -8.99
C PRO A 7 7.40 -28.42 -8.68
N MET A 8 6.89 -29.37 -9.47
CA MET A 8 5.61 -30.02 -9.18
C MET A 8 5.72 -30.79 -7.86
N PRO A 9 4.65 -30.82 -7.04
CA PRO A 9 4.62 -31.65 -5.84
C PRO A 9 4.84 -33.12 -6.19
N LYS A 10 5.68 -33.80 -5.41
CA LYS A 10 5.95 -35.23 -5.63
C LYS A 10 4.85 -36.12 -5.05
N ASP A 11 4.19 -35.68 -3.98
CA ASP A 11 3.08 -36.39 -3.34
C ASP A 11 1.81 -36.21 -4.19
N GLU A 12 1.17 -37.32 -4.56
CA GLU A 12 -0.09 -37.33 -5.32
C GLU A 12 -1.21 -36.58 -4.59
N ARG A 13 -1.21 -36.57 -3.26
CA ARG A 13 -2.18 -35.84 -2.45
C ARG A 13 -1.99 -34.33 -2.58
N GLU A 14 -0.74 -33.86 -2.61
CA GLU A 14 -0.44 -32.45 -2.88
C GLU A 14 -0.77 -32.05 -4.33
N GLN A 15 -0.63 -32.97 -5.29
CA GLN A 15 -1.07 -32.73 -6.68
C GLN A 15 -2.60 -32.58 -6.74
N ALA A 16 -3.36 -33.38 -6.02
CA ALA A 16 -4.82 -33.21 -5.96
C ALA A 16 -5.23 -31.86 -5.33
N ILE A 17 -4.50 -31.39 -4.32
CA ILE A 17 -4.67 -30.05 -3.74
C ILE A 17 -4.34 -28.96 -4.76
N LEU A 18 -3.26 -29.13 -5.54
CA LEU A 18 -2.87 -28.19 -6.60
C LEU A 18 -4.00 -27.99 -7.62
N ASP A 19 -4.64 -29.08 -8.05
CA ASP A 19 -5.71 -29.05 -9.05
C ASP A 19 -6.95 -28.32 -8.51
N LYS A 20 -7.33 -28.61 -7.26
CA LYS A 20 -8.44 -27.92 -6.57
C LYS A 20 -8.14 -26.42 -6.41
N LEU A 21 -6.96 -26.07 -5.92
CA LEU A 21 -6.54 -24.66 -5.76
C LEU A 21 -6.48 -23.93 -7.10
N SER A 22 -6.01 -24.59 -8.16
CA SER A 22 -5.99 -24.00 -9.51
C SER A 22 -7.40 -23.69 -10.00
N THR A 23 -8.34 -24.61 -9.77
CA THR A 23 -9.76 -24.40 -10.10
C THR A 23 -10.36 -23.22 -9.31
N ILE A 24 -10.09 -23.14 -8.01
CA ILE A 24 -10.56 -22.01 -7.17
C ILE A 24 -9.98 -20.69 -7.65
N ARG A 25 -8.69 -20.63 -7.97
CA ARG A 25 -8.04 -19.44 -8.51
C ARG A 25 -8.71 -18.98 -9.80
N ASP A 26 -8.98 -19.90 -10.71
CA ASP A 26 -9.58 -19.56 -12.01
C ASP A 26 -11.03 -19.03 -11.84
N GLN A 27 -11.77 -19.55 -10.86
CA GLN A 27 -13.09 -19.03 -10.47
C GLN A 27 -13.00 -17.62 -9.86
N LEU A 28 -12.03 -17.37 -8.97
CA LEU A 28 -11.76 -16.05 -8.40
C LEU A 28 -11.38 -15.03 -9.49
N LEU A 29 -10.58 -15.45 -10.49
CA LEU A 29 -10.24 -14.61 -11.63
C LEU A 29 -11.45 -14.30 -12.52
N LEU A 30 -12.36 -15.26 -12.69
CA LEU A 30 -13.63 -15.03 -13.39
C LEU A 30 -14.50 -14.00 -12.63
N LEU A 31 -14.63 -14.16 -11.31
CA LEU A 31 -15.38 -13.24 -10.45
C LEU A 31 -14.79 -11.82 -10.51
N LYS A 32 -13.45 -11.69 -10.51
CA LYS A 32 -12.75 -10.40 -10.64
C LYS A 32 -13.08 -9.70 -11.96
N ARG A 33 -13.20 -10.46 -13.05
CA ARG A 33 -13.47 -9.93 -14.40
C ARG A 33 -14.93 -9.49 -14.59
N ASP A 34 -15.87 -10.03 -13.82
CA ASP A 34 -17.28 -9.66 -13.94
C ASP A 34 -17.53 -8.25 -13.37
N ARG A 35 -17.78 -7.29 -14.27
CA ARG A 35 -18.13 -5.89 -13.93
C ARG A 35 -19.62 -5.60 -14.08
N THR A 36 -20.45 -6.59 -14.36
CA THR A 36 -21.89 -6.38 -14.60
C THR A 36 -22.67 -6.17 -13.30
N LYS A 37 -22.13 -6.64 -12.18
CA LYS A 37 -22.71 -6.55 -10.84
C LYS A 37 -21.63 -6.23 -9.82
N TYR A 38 -22.04 -5.71 -8.67
CA TYR A 38 -21.16 -5.61 -7.50
C TYR A 38 -20.89 -7.01 -6.94
N ILE A 39 -19.73 -7.18 -6.31
CA ILE A 39 -19.34 -8.46 -5.70
C ILE A 39 -20.04 -8.61 -4.36
N ARG A 40 -20.78 -9.71 -4.16
CA ARG A 40 -21.45 -9.99 -2.88
C ARG A 40 -20.55 -10.80 -1.97
N THR A 41 -20.71 -10.62 -0.66
CA THR A 41 -19.99 -11.38 0.37
C THR A 41 -20.12 -12.89 0.18
N GLN A 42 -21.32 -13.39 -0.13
CA GLN A 42 -21.55 -14.83 -0.29
C GLN A 42 -20.77 -15.42 -1.48
N ASP A 43 -20.60 -14.66 -2.55
CA ASP A 43 -19.87 -15.11 -3.74
C ASP A 43 -18.36 -15.27 -3.44
N VAL A 44 -17.83 -14.51 -2.48
CA VAL A 44 -16.42 -14.61 -2.03
C VAL A 44 -16.25 -15.71 -0.98
N ILE A 45 -17.18 -15.83 -0.03
CA ILE A 45 -17.03 -16.73 1.13
C ILE A 45 -16.99 -18.20 0.73
N VAL A 46 -17.75 -18.60 -0.29
CA VAL A 46 -17.71 -19.99 -0.80
C VAL A 46 -16.30 -20.37 -1.28
N HIS A 47 -15.57 -19.45 -1.91
CA HIS A 47 -14.19 -19.70 -2.34
C HIS A 47 -13.21 -19.65 -1.17
N TYR A 48 -13.44 -18.76 -0.20
CA TYR A 48 -12.63 -18.73 1.03
C TYR A 48 -12.71 -20.05 1.79
N ASP A 49 -13.90 -20.57 2.04
CA ASP A 49 -14.10 -21.83 2.74
C ASP A 49 -13.44 -23.00 2.00
N ALA A 50 -13.53 -23.01 0.66
CA ALA A 50 -12.85 -24.00 -0.16
C ALA A 50 -11.32 -23.92 -0.02
N VAL A 51 -10.72 -22.73 0.00
CA VAL A 51 -9.28 -22.55 0.23
C VAL A 51 -8.90 -23.00 1.65
N VAL A 52 -9.71 -22.68 2.66
CA VAL A 52 -9.46 -23.09 4.05
C VAL A 52 -9.36 -24.61 4.17
N GLU A 53 -10.27 -25.37 3.54
CA GLU A 53 -10.19 -26.83 3.55
C GLU A 53 -8.91 -27.33 2.85
N GLN A 54 -8.47 -26.68 1.77
CA GLN A 54 -7.22 -27.06 1.12
C GLN A 54 -5.98 -26.75 1.97
N VAL A 55 -5.96 -25.63 2.70
CA VAL A 55 -4.88 -25.31 3.65
C VAL A 55 -4.81 -26.36 4.76
N LYS A 56 -5.97 -26.76 5.28
CA LYS A 56 -6.07 -27.80 6.31
C LYS A 56 -5.57 -29.16 5.80
N GLU A 57 -6.02 -29.61 4.62
CA GLU A 57 -5.53 -30.84 3.99
C GLU A 57 -4.01 -30.79 3.80
N LEU A 58 -3.49 -29.66 3.30
CA LEU A 58 -2.05 -29.48 3.06
C LEU A 58 -1.23 -29.53 4.36
N ASN A 59 -1.70 -28.85 5.41
CA ASN A 59 -1.02 -28.84 6.70
C ASN A 59 -0.95 -30.23 7.34
N GLU A 60 -2.00 -31.05 7.20
CA GLU A 60 -1.99 -32.42 7.71
C GLU A 60 -1.07 -33.34 6.89
N ILE A 61 -0.99 -33.16 5.57
CA ILE A 61 -0.05 -33.92 4.73
C ILE A 61 1.41 -33.60 5.11
N ARG A 62 1.71 -32.33 5.34
CA ARG A 62 3.08 -31.83 5.60
C ARG A 62 3.50 -31.90 7.07
N LYS A 63 2.65 -32.42 7.93
CA LYS A 63 2.84 -32.42 9.38
C LYS A 63 4.10 -33.19 9.79
N GLY A 64 5.07 -32.47 10.34
CA GLY A 64 6.34 -33.06 10.79
C GLY A 64 7.38 -33.25 9.69
N GLU A 65 7.13 -32.78 8.46
CA GLU A 65 8.07 -32.84 7.36
C GLU A 65 8.70 -31.47 7.09
N LYS A 66 9.98 -31.46 6.71
CA LYS A 66 10.65 -30.26 6.22
C LYS A 66 10.40 -30.14 4.72
N VAL A 67 9.34 -29.43 4.35
CA VAL A 67 8.89 -29.34 2.96
C VAL A 67 9.54 -28.15 2.25
N THR A 68 10.08 -28.40 1.06
CA THR A 68 10.55 -27.36 0.14
C THR A 68 9.37 -26.76 -0.61
N GLU A 69 9.38 -25.45 -0.87
CA GLU A 69 8.32 -24.82 -1.65
C GLU A 69 8.13 -25.48 -3.02
N THR A 70 6.88 -25.69 -3.39
CA THR A 70 6.45 -26.31 -4.65
C THR A 70 5.49 -25.40 -5.40
N ARG A 71 4.99 -25.87 -6.55
CA ARG A 71 3.92 -25.19 -7.28
C ARG A 71 2.63 -25.02 -6.48
N VAL A 72 2.32 -25.91 -5.52
CA VAL A 72 1.13 -25.78 -4.64
C VAL A 72 1.20 -24.47 -3.85
N ASP A 73 2.36 -24.18 -3.28
CA ASP A 73 2.57 -22.99 -2.46
C ASP A 73 2.34 -21.70 -3.26
N ARG A 74 2.82 -21.65 -4.51
CA ARG A 74 2.60 -20.50 -5.41
C ARG A 74 1.14 -20.31 -5.79
N VAL A 75 0.41 -21.39 -6.06
CA VAL A 75 -1.02 -21.29 -6.39
C VAL A 75 -1.83 -20.92 -5.15
N LEU A 76 -1.50 -21.49 -3.99
CA LEU A 76 -2.10 -21.12 -2.71
C LEU A 76 -1.89 -19.63 -2.40
N GLU A 77 -0.67 -19.14 -2.54
CA GLU A 77 -0.34 -17.72 -2.35
C GLU A 77 -1.18 -16.82 -3.27
N SER A 78 -1.33 -17.19 -4.55
CA SER A 78 -2.23 -16.47 -5.46
C SER A 78 -3.69 -16.49 -5.03
N CYS A 79 -4.20 -17.62 -4.53
CA CYS A 79 -5.57 -17.70 -4.02
C CYS A 79 -5.76 -16.80 -2.79
N LEU A 80 -4.83 -16.84 -1.83
CA LEU A 80 -4.87 -16.03 -0.62
C LEU A 80 -4.74 -14.53 -0.93
N GLN A 81 -3.91 -14.15 -1.90
CA GLN A 81 -3.77 -12.77 -2.36
C GLN A 81 -5.06 -12.26 -3.04
N LEU A 82 -5.66 -13.05 -3.94
CA LEU A 82 -6.94 -12.71 -4.55
C LEU A 82 -8.04 -12.58 -3.49
N LEU A 83 -8.18 -13.57 -2.60
CA LEU A 83 -9.17 -13.56 -1.53
C LEU A 83 -8.99 -12.34 -0.63
N SER A 84 -7.76 -12.01 -0.24
CA SER A 84 -7.47 -10.81 0.55
C SER A 84 -7.98 -9.54 -0.12
N LEU A 85 -7.71 -9.36 -1.41
CA LEU A 85 -8.22 -8.21 -2.16
C LEU A 85 -9.75 -8.25 -2.32
N PHE A 86 -10.36 -9.43 -2.48
CA PHE A 86 -11.82 -9.56 -2.49
C PHE A 86 -12.45 -9.17 -1.16
N PHE A 87 -11.87 -9.58 -0.03
CA PHE A 87 -12.33 -9.19 1.30
C PHE A 87 -12.28 -7.67 1.48
N MET A 88 -11.26 -7.00 0.95
CA MET A 88 -11.19 -5.54 0.92
C MET A 88 -12.29 -4.95 0.03
N THR A 89 -12.49 -5.47 -1.18
CA THR A 89 -13.54 -5.00 -2.12
C THR A 89 -14.97 -5.16 -1.60
N ILE A 90 -15.24 -6.19 -0.80
CA ILE A 90 -16.54 -6.33 -0.13
C ILE A 90 -16.60 -5.57 1.20
N GLY A 91 -15.61 -4.75 1.55
CA GLY A 91 -15.61 -3.93 2.76
C GLY A 91 -15.29 -4.66 4.07
N ARG A 92 -14.87 -5.93 4.02
CA ARG A 92 -14.47 -6.74 5.19
C ARG A 92 -12.97 -6.59 5.48
N THR A 93 -12.52 -5.35 5.56
CA THR A 93 -11.09 -4.98 5.71
C THR A 93 -10.50 -5.32 7.08
N GLN A 94 -11.35 -5.51 8.10
CA GLN A 94 -10.96 -5.84 9.47
C GLN A 94 -11.00 -7.34 9.77
N GLU A 95 -10.95 -8.19 8.75
CA GLU A 95 -10.92 -9.64 8.92
C GLU A 95 -9.57 -10.23 8.56
N ALA A 96 -9.27 -11.39 9.16
CA ALA A 96 -7.98 -12.03 8.96
C ALA A 96 -7.60 -12.22 7.48
N PRO A 97 -8.49 -12.71 6.59
CA PRO A 97 -8.15 -12.90 5.19
C PRO A 97 -7.75 -11.62 4.47
N ALA A 98 -8.27 -10.45 4.87
CA ALA A 98 -7.93 -9.16 4.27
C ALA A 98 -6.46 -8.77 4.52
N ALA A 99 -5.80 -9.33 5.54
CA ALA A 99 -4.41 -9.01 5.88
C ALA A 99 -3.37 -9.61 4.92
N TYR A 100 -3.70 -10.64 4.13
CA TYR A 100 -2.70 -11.41 3.41
C TYR A 100 -1.97 -10.62 2.32
N ALA A 101 -2.68 -9.88 1.47
CA ALA A 101 -2.08 -9.08 0.41
C ALA A 101 -1.21 -7.93 0.97
N LEU A 102 -1.65 -7.32 2.08
CA LEU A 102 -0.89 -6.30 2.80
C LEU A 102 0.41 -6.86 3.37
N THR A 103 0.37 -7.96 4.13
CA THR A 103 1.58 -8.58 4.70
C THR A 103 2.56 -9.03 3.61
N SER A 104 2.06 -9.59 2.51
CA SER A 104 2.89 -10.00 1.37
C SER A 104 3.61 -8.81 0.74
N THR A 105 2.88 -7.71 0.53
CA THR A 105 3.44 -6.48 -0.06
C THR A 105 4.43 -5.81 0.89
N ILE A 106 4.13 -5.75 2.20
CA ILE A 106 5.05 -5.24 3.22
C ILE A 106 6.33 -6.07 3.24
N LYS A 107 6.24 -7.40 3.21
CA LYS A 107 7.43 -8.27 3.18
C LYS A 107 8.31 -7.99 1.97
N ARG A 108 7.72 -7.88 0.76
CA ARG A 108 8.43 -7.52 -0.46
C ARG A 108 9.12 -6.16 -0.35
N LEU A 109 8.42 -5.15 0.19
CA LEU A 109 9.02 -3.83 0.44
C LEU A 109 10.19 -3.91 1.41
N LEU A 110 10.05 -4.61 2.55
CA LEU A 110 11.12 -4.79 3.53
C LEU A 110 12.34 -5.53 2.94
N ASP A 111 12.11 -6.54 2.10
CA ASP A 111 13.18 -7.26 1.38
C ASP A 111 13.93 -6.31 0.45
N HIS A 112 13.18 -5.48 -0.29
CA HIS A 112 13.76 -4.46 -1.17
C HIS A 112 14.53 -3.37 -0.43
N LEU A 113 14.09 -2.97 0.77
CA LEU A 113 14.80 -2.01 1.61
C LEU A 113 16.08 -2.63 2.19
N THR A 114 16.02 -3.90 2.57
CA THR A 114 17.18 -4.67 3.06
C THR A 114 18.23 -4.82 1.96
N GLU A 115 17.83 -5.16 0.74
CA GLU A 115 18.71 -5.29 -0.42
C GLU A 115 19.34 -3.94 -0.83
N ALA A 116 18.55 -2.87 -0.88
CA ALA A 116 19.03 -1.58 -1.35
C ALA A 116 19.91 -0.85 -0.34
N ASP A 117 19.61 -1.02 0.94
CA ASP A 117 20.09 -0.18 2.03
C ASP A 117 19.85 1.34 1.84
N LEU A 118 18.76 1.69 1.14
CA LEU A 118 18.38 3.07 0.80
C LEU A 118 16.96 3.39 1.30
N TYR A 119 16.82 3.60 2.61
CA TYR A 119 15.56 3.85 3.30
C TYR A 119 15.72 4.83 4.45
N SER A 120 14.63 5.46 4.90
CA SER A 120 14.59 6.32 6.08
C SER A 120 13.62 5.78 7.14
N ALA A 121 13.67 6.35 8.35
CA ALA A 121 12.72 6.01 9.41
C ALA A 121 11.25 6.18 8.98
N LYS A 122 10.96 7.19 8.14
CA LYS A 122 9.61 7.44 7.62
C LYS A 122 9.04 6.28 6.81
N ASP A 123 9.87 5.57 6.04
CA ASP A 123 9.43 4.41 5.29
C ASP A 123 8.98 3.27 6.21
N LEU A 124 9.73 3.08 7.29
CA LEU A 124 9.50 2.03 8.28
C LEU A 124 8.28 2.33 9.14
N ASN A 125 8.05 3.60 9.47
CA ASN A 125 6.95 4.03 10.35
C ASN A 125 5.57 3.68 9.80
N SER A 126 5.36 3.87 8.48
CA SER A 126 4.08 3.52 7.86
C SER A 126 3.83 2.00 7.94
N MET A 127 4.81 1.19 7.56
CA MET A 127 4.68 -0.28 7.63
C MET A 127 4.54 -0.76 9.07
N ALA A 128 5.25 -0.15 10.03
CA ALA A 128 5.11 -0.46 11.45
C ALA A 128 3.68 -0.23 11.95
N HIS A 129 3.10 0.93 11.62
CA HIS A 129 1.72 1.24 11.99
C HIS A 129 0.76 0.20 11.40
N THR A 130 0.90 -0.11 10.11
CA THR A 130 0.04 -1.09 9.44
C THR A 130 0.16 -2.48 10.08
N LEU A 131 1.37 -2.97 10.33
CA LEU A 131 1.59 -4.26 11.01
C LEU A 131 0.92 -4.28 12.39
N SER A 132 1.06 -3.22 13.19
CA SER A 132 0.39 -3.12 14.49
C SER A 132 -1.14 -3.12 14.40
N GLN A 133 -1.74 -2.60 13.31
CA GLN A 133 -3.19 -2.73 13.11
C GLN A 133 -3.57 -4.17 12.72
N LEU A 134 -2.77 -4.81 11.87
CA LEU A 134 -2.99 -6.21 11.49
C LEU A 134 -2.88 -7.15 12.68
N ASP A 135 -1.95 -6.90 13.61
CA ASP A 135 -1.86 -7.64 14.87
C ASP A 135 -3.17 -7.55 15.66
N LYS A 136 -3.76 -6.35 15.77
CA LYS A 136 -5.06 -6.18 16.45
C LYS A 136 -6.15 -7.02 15.78
N VAL A 137 -6.23 -7.00 14.45
CA VAL A 137 -7.18 -7.82 13.69
C VAL A 137 -6.99 -9.31 13.97
N MET A 138 -5.75 -9.78 14.16
CA MET A 138 -5.46 -11.18 14.53
C MET A 138 -5.82 -11.49 15.99
N THR A 139 -5.68 -10.55 16.92
CA THR A 139 -5.98 -10.76 18.35
C THR A 139 -7.47 -10.74 18.68
N VAL A 140 -8.30 -10.13 17.83
CA VAL A 140 -9.76 -10.15 18.03
C VAL A 140 -10.24 -11.58 17.78
N THR A 141 -10.59 -12.28 18.87
CA THR A 141 -11.12 -13.64 18.84
C THR A 141 -12.48 -13.63 18.14
N ASN A 142 -12.48 -13.86 16.82
CA ASN A 142 -13.69 -14.11 16.05
C ASN A 142 -13.83 -15.63 15.86
N PRO A 143 -14.89 -16.28 16.37
CA PRO A 143 -15.16 -17.70 16.15
C PRO A 143 -15.24 -18.09 14.66
N SER A 144 -15.43 -17.11 13.78
CA SER A 144 -15.53 -17.28 12.33
C SER A 144 -14.16 -17.32 11.63
N HIS A 145 -13.07 -16.99 12.32
CA HIS A 145 -11.73 -17.06 11.72
C HIS A 145 -11.22 -18.50 11.72
N SER A 146 -10.76 -18.97 10.56
CA SER A 146 -10.13 -20.29 10.45
C SER A 146 -8.80 -20.30 11.21
N PRO A 147 -8.58 -21.23 12.15
CA PRO A 147 -7.34 -21.29 12.92
C PRO A 147 -6.11 -21.48 12.02
N TYR A 148 -6.27 -22.20 10.91
CA TYR A 148 -5.21 -22.45 9.94
C TYR A 148 -4.77 -21.18 9.19
N ILE A 149 -5.73 -20.29 8.86
CA ILE A 149 -5.42 -19.01 8.20
C ILE A 149 -4.79 -18.04 9.18
N VAL A 150 -5.28 -18.02 10.43
CA VAL A 150 -4.70 -17.20 11.51
C VAL A 150 -3.25 -17.60 11.78
N GLU A 151 -2.95 -18.90 11.89
CA GLU A 151 -1.59 -19.40 12.07
C GLU A 151 -0.67 -19.00 10.91
N LEU A 152 -1.13 -19.17 9.67
CA LEU A 152 -0.38 -18.80 8.47
C LEU A 152 -0.06 -17.29 8.45
N LEU A 153 -1.03 -16.45 8.78
CA LEU A 153 -0.86 -15.00 8.85
C LEU A 153 0.04 -14.58 10.01
N ALA A 154 -0.07 -15.22 11.18
CA ALA A 154 0.79 -14.96 12.32
C ALA A 154 2.26 -15.20 11.97
N ASN A 155 2.57 -16.32 11.33
CA ASN A 155 3.93 -16.61 10.85
C ASN A 155 4.44 -15.55 9.86
N ARG A 156 3.58 -15.06 8.95
CA ARG A 156 3.97 -13.99 8.01
C ARG A 156 4.19 -12.65 8.71
N LEU A 157 3.35 -12.31 9.69
CA LEU A 157 3.50 -11.10 10.49
C LEU A 157 4.81 -11.13 11.28
N GLU A 158 5.18 -12.26 11.88
CA GLU A 158 6.45 -12.43 12.59
C GLU A 158 7.66 -12.19 11.66
N LEU A 159 7.63 -12.71 10.42
CA LEU A 159 8.68 -12.45 9.43
C LEU A 159 8.77 -10.96 9.05
N CYS A 160 7.63 -10.27 8.93
CA CYS A 160 7.59 -8.85 8.64
C CYS A 160 8.15 -8.04 9.82
N HIS A 161 7.72 -8.33 11.05
CA HIS A 161 8.21 -7.69 12.27
C HIS A 161 9.72 -7.88 12.44
N SER A 162 10.21 -9.11 12.28
CA SER A 162 11.64 -9.41 12.36
C SER A 162 12.46 -8.60 11.35
N SER A 163 11.98 -8.52 10.10
CA SER A 163 12.65 -7.75 9.05
C SER A 163 12.61 -6.24 9.34
N LEU A 164 11.46 -5.74 9.81
CA LEU A 164 11.26 -4.34 10.17
C LEU A 164 12.15 -3.93 11.35
N ASP A 165 12.23 -4.73 12.41
CA ASP A 165 13.03 -4.46 13.59
C ASP A 165 14.52 -4.42 13.27
N ASN A 166 14.98 -5.31 12.39
CA ASN A 166 16.36 -5.26 11.89
C ASN A 166 16.65 -3.96 11.15
N LEU A 167 15.75 -3.49 10.28
CA LEU A 167 15.91 -2.21 9.57
C LEU A 167 15.83 -1.00 10.51
N LYS A 168 14.93 -1.02 11.50
CA LYS A 168 14.79 0.05 12.50
C LYS A 168 16.06 0.21 13.33
N LYS A 169 16.60 -0.88 13.88
CA LYS A 169 17.86 -0.86 14.66
C LYS A 169 18.99 -0.17 13.90
N ARG A 170 19.13 -0.47 12.60
CA ARG A 170 20.16 0.15 11.76
C ARG A 170 20.00 1.66 11.62
N VAL A 171 18.77 2.18 11.63
CA VAL A 171 18.51 3.63 11.56
C VAL A 171 18.69 4.28 12.93
N ASP A 172 18.20 3.64 13.99
CA ASP A 172 18.31 4.12 15.37
C ASP A 172 19.77 4.15 15.87
N ASP A 173 20.65 3.34 15.27
CA ASP A 173 22.09 3.36 15.54
C ASP A 173 22.77 4.67 15.09
N LEU A 174 22.15 5.47 14.21
CA LEU A 174 22.69 6.76 13.80
C LEU A 174 22.55 7.80 14.91
N GLN A 175 23.65 8.45 15.29
CA GLN A 175 23.65 9.51 16.30
C GLN A 175 23.11 10.83 15.73
N ASP A 176 22.42 11.63 16.55
CA ASP A 176 22.01 12.98 16.13
C ASP A 176 23.22 13.88 15.81
N PRO A 177 23.17 14.71 14.74
CA PRO A 177 22.04 14.95 13.83
C PRO A 177 21.98 14.04 12.59
N LEU A 178 22.78 12.96 12.52
CA LEU A 178 22.93 12.12 11.33
C LEU A 178 21.64 11.48 10.84
N GLN A 179 20.68 11.19 11.73
CA GLN A 179 19.37 10.67 11.34
C GLN A 179 18.65 11.61 10.36
N SER A 180 18.66 12.91 10.67
CA SER A 180 18.03 13.94 9.83
C SER A 180 18.77 14.15 8.50
N ILE A 181 20.11 14.08 8.52
CA ILE A 181 20.95 14.18 7.32
C ILE A 181 20.70 12.97 6.42
N HIS A 182 20.71 11.77 6.99
CA HIS A 182 20.42 10.53 6.28
C HIS A 182 19.03 10.58 5.62
N GLU A 183 17.99 11.00 6.36
CA GLU A 183 16.65 11.16 5.79
C GLU A 183 16.62 12.17 4.62
N ARG A 184 17.30 13.32 4.76
CA ARG A 184 17.41 14.33 3.69
C ARG A 184 18.09 13.74 2.45
N LEU A 185 19.17 12.99 2.61
CA LEU A 185 19.89 12.33 1.51
C LEU A 185 19.01 11.28 0.80
N ILE A 186 18.29 10.45 1.53
CA ILE A 186 17.34 9.47 0.96
C ILE A 186 16.24 10.18 0.15
N SER A 187 15.71 11.29 0.65
CA SER A 187 14.72 12.11 -0.06
C SER A 187 15.29 12.69 -1.37
N ILE A 188 16.51 13.23 -1.32
CA ILE A 188 17.21 13.75 -2.51
C ILE A 188 17.44 12.63 -3.54
N LEU A 189 17.91 11.46 -3.11
CA LEU A 189 18.16 10.31 -3.98
C LEU A 189 16.90 9.84 -4.71
N ARG A 190 15.77 9.79 -4.00
CA ARG A 190 14.45 9.45 -4.59
C ARG A 190 13.98 10.49 -5.58
N SER A 191 14.18 11.77 -5.27
CA SER A 191 13.83 12.88 -6.16
C SER A 191 14.63 12.84 -7.46
N MET A 192 15.93 12.53 -7.39
CA MET A 192 16.77 12.33 -8.57
C MET A 192 16.33 11.10 -9.39
N SER A 193 15.98 10.01 -8.72
CA SER A 193 15.49 8.79 -9.38
C SER A 193 14.14 9.00 -10.06
N LEU A 194 13.25 9.78 -9.44
CA LEU A 194 11.99 10.21 -10.06
C LEU A 194 12.27 11.07 -11.31
N ALA A 195 13.11 12.09 -11.18
CA ALA A 195 13.48 12.96 -12.30
C ALA A 195 14.06 12.16 -13.50
N ASN A 196 14.86 11.14 -13.22
CA ASN A 196 15.43 10.23 -14.24
C ASN A 196 14.38 9.42 -15.00
N THR A 197 13.19 9.19 -14.42
CA THR A 197 12.13 8.37 -15.03
C THR A 197 10.95 9.20 -15.55
N LYS A 198 11.04 10.54 -15.50
CA LYS A 198 10.03 11.43 -16.09
C LYS A 198 10.14 11.40 -17.61
N ALA A 199 9.00 11.52 -18.29
CA ALA A 199 8.95 11.63 -19.76
C ALA A 199 9.77 12.81 -20.31
N LYS A 200 9.91 13.89 -19.53
CA LYS A 200 10.80 15.01 -19.83
C LYS A 200 11.80 15.17 -18.71
N PHE A 201 13.06 14.84 -18.99
CA PHE A 201 14.16 14.99 -18.05
C PHE A 201 14.47 16.48 -17.78
N SER A 202 14.64 16.84 -16.51
CA SER A 202 14.99 18.20 -16.08
C SER A 202 16.39 18.23 -15.48
N ALA A 203 17.37 18.69 -16.25
CA ALA A 203 18.75 18.81 -15.77
C ALA A 203 18.88 19.81 -14.60
N SER A 204 18.11 20.91 -14.65
CA SER A 204 18.13 21.94 -13.59
C SER A 204 17.57 21.42 -12.26
N GLU A 205 16.56 20.54 -12.30
CA GLU A 205 16.03 19.88 -11.10
C GLU A 205 17.12 19.02 -10.44
N VAL A 206 17.82 18.20 -11.22
CA VAL A 206 18.89 17.33 -10.73
C VAL A 206 20.11 18.14 -10.26
N GLN A 207 20.50 19.20 -10.96
CA GLN A 207 21.59 20.09 -10.53
C GLN A 207 21.28 20.79 -9.20
N ARG A 208 20.04 21.22 -8.99
CA ARG A 208 19.61 21.81 -7.71
C ARG A 208 19.66 20.77 -6.57
N LEU A 209 19.28 19.52 -6.85
CA LEU A 209 19.40 18.43 -5.87
C LEU A 209 20.86 18.10 -5.58
N GLN A 210 21.72 18.04 -6.61
CA GLN A 210 23.16 17.84 -6.47
C GLN A 210 23.80 18.95 -5.61
N ALA A 211 23.40 20.20 -5.78
CA ALA A 211 23.90 21.32 -4.97
C ALA A 211 23.58 21.14 -3.48
N GLN A 212 22.39 20.62 -3.13
CA GLN A 212 22.04 20.32 -1.74
C GLN A 212 22.88 19.17 -1.16
N VAL A 213 23.27 18.18 -1.98
CA VAL A 213 24.17 17.11 -1.54
C VAL A 213 25.58 17.66 -1.31
N LYS A 214 26.05 18.58 -2.17
CA LYS A 214 27.33 19.27 -1.99
C LYS A 214 27.37 20.13 -0.73
N GLU A 215 26.27 20.82 -0.41
CA GLU A 215 26.14 21.55 0.86
C GLU A 215 26.26 20.61 2.08
N ILE A 216 25.66 19.41 2.01
CA ILE A 216 25.82 18.40 3.07
C ILE A 216 27.26 17.88 3.10
N ASP A 217 27.87 17.66 1.95
CA ASP A 217 29.26 17.21 1.80
C ASP A 217 30.25 18.18 2.44
N GLU A 218 30.05 19.49 2.26
CA GLU A 218 30.87 20.56 2.86
C GLU A 218 30.87 20.55 4.40
N SER A 219 29.89 19.91 5.04
CA SER A 219 29.85 19.75 6.50
C SER A 219 30.74 18.61 7.02
N ARG A 220 31.32 17.79 6.12
CA ARG A 220 32.24 16.72 6.50
C ARG A 220 33.63 17.27 6.79
N VAL A 221 34.28 16.75 7.83
CA VAL A 221 35.69 16.98 8.17
C VAL A 221 36.44 15.67 7.94
N ASP A 222 37.46 15.71 7.08
CA ASP A 222 38.24 14.52 6.68
C ASP A 222 37.36 13.34 6.24
N GLY A 223 36.29 13.63 5.49
CA GLY A 223 35.32 12.65 5.00
C GLY A 223 34.33 12.12 6.04
N ASN A 224 34.34 12.66 7.26
CA ASN A 224 33.48 12.23 8.36
C ASN A 224 32.60 13.37 8.88
N PHE A 225 31.45 13.00 9.44
CA PHE A 225 30.64 13.91 10.23
C PHE A 225 31.13 13.90 11.68
N VAL A 226 31.46 15.08 12.20
CA VAL A 226 32.01 15.26 13.53
C VAL A 226 31.06 16.06 14.43
N GLY A 227 31.07 15.78 15.72
CA GLY A 227 30.32 16.51 16.73
C GLY A 227 30.95 17.86 17.09
N PRO A 228 30.30 18.65 17.97
CA PRO A 228 30.83 19.94 18.44
C PRO A 228 32.18 19.84 19.17
N ASP A 229 32.48 18.66 19.70
CA ASP A 229 33.73 18.26 20.36
C ASP A 229 34.82 17.79 19.40
N GLY A 230 34.50 17.66 18.10
CA GLY A 230 35.41 17.15 17.08
C GLY A 230 35.48 15.63 17.01
N GLU A 231 34.68 14.90 17.80
CA GLU A 231 34.61 13.43 17.73
C GLU A 231 33.77 12.97 16.54
N VAL A 232 34.15 11.86 15.92
CA VAL A 232 33.39 11.28 14.81
C VAL A 232 32.06 10.73 15.32
N LEU A 233 30.95 11.20 14.74
CA LEU A 233 29.62 10.78 15.13
C LEU A 233 29.39 9.30 14.78
N ARG A 234 28.71 8.58 15.67
CA ARG A 234 28.36 7.17 15.43
C ARG A 234 27.43 7.05 14.21
N GLY A 235 27.88 6.31 13.19
CA GLY A 235 27.18 6.17 11.91
C GLY A 235 27.69 7.11 10.81
N SER A 236 28.72 7.94 11.07
CA SER A 236 29.34 8.84 10.09
C SER A 236 29.70 8.13 8.78
N GLU A 237 30.38 6.98 8.85
CA GLU A 237 30.80 6.21 7.67
C GLU A 237 29.62 5.89 6.73
N ARG A 238 28.50 5.44 7.30
CA ARG A 238 27.30 5.07 6.53
C ARG A 238 26.68 6.29 5.84
N VAL A 239 26.59 7.41 6.55
CA VAL A 239 26.02 8.65 5.98
C VAL A 239 26.97 9.26 4.95
N SER A 240 28.28 9.22 5.19
CA SER A 240 29.30 9.63 4.21
C SER A 240 29.22 8.80 2.94
N HIS A 241 29.11 7.48 3.05
CA HIS A 241 28.89 6.62 1.88
C HIS A 241 27.62 7.02 1.12
N LEU A 242 26.54 7.36 1.82
CA LEU A 242 25.30 7.80 1.19
C LEU A 242 25.44 9.15 0.46
N VAL A 243 26.26 10.08 0.98
CA VAL A 243 26.62 11.33 0.27
C VAL A 243 27.31 10.98 -1.05
N ASP A 244 28.31 10.10 -1.02
CA ASP A 244 29.07 9.71 -2.21
C ASP A 244 28.17 9.01 -3.24
N VAL A 245 27.26 8.14 -2.77
CA VAL A 245 26.23 7.49 -3.59
C VAL A 245 25.31 8.52 -4.25
N CYS A 246 24.87 9.54 -3.51
CA CYS A 246 24.01 10.61 -4.05
C CYS A 246 24.74 11.43 -5.11
N LEU A 247 25.98 11.84 -4.84
CA LEU A 247 26.81 12.59 -5.78
C LEU A 247 27.06 11.77 -7.05
N LYS A 248 27.49 10.52 -6.92
CA LYS A 248 27.74 9.66 -8.07
C LYS A 248 26.48 9.39 -8.89
N TRP A 249 25.35 9.17 -8.22
CA TRP A 249 24.07 9.00 -8.89
C TRP A 249 23.66 10.25 -9.68
N SER A 250 23.87 11.44 -9.11
CA SER A 250 23.56 12.70 -9.78
C SER A 250 24.35 12.90 -11.08
N GLU A 251 25.64 12.53 -11.10
CA GLU A 251 26.49 12.58 -12.30
C GLU A 251 25.94 11.66 -13.39
N ILE A 252 25.67 10.39 -13.03
CA ILE A 252 25.17 9.38 -13.95
C ILE A 252 23.82 9.81 -14.53
N VAL A 253 22.91 10.32 -13.70
CA VAL A 253 21.58 10.78 -14.14
C VAL A 253 21.69 11.99 -15.07
N LEU A 254 22.60 12.92 -14.82
CA LEU A 254 22.85 14.08 -15.69
C LEU A 254 23.48 13.69 -17.04
N GLU A 255 24.29 12.63 -17.05
CA GLU A 255 24.87 12.07 -18.27
C GLU A 255 23.83 11.30 -19.08
N ARG A 256 23.12 10.36 -18.44
CA ARG A 256 22.19 9.42 -19.09
C ARG A 256 20.83 10.05 -19.42
N LYS A 257 20.36 11.02 -18.64
CA LYS A 257 19.12 11.78 -18.89
C LYS A 257 17.88 10.91 -19.13
N GLY A 258 17.76 9.81 -18.37
CA GLY A 258 16.65 8.85 -18.51
C GLY A 258 16.76 7.89 -19.70
N VAL A 259 17.84 7.93 -20.48
CA VAL A 259 18.03 7.03 -21.63
C VAL A 259 18.47 5.65 -21.13
N ILE A 260 17.63 4.65 -21.39
CA ILE A 260 17.90 3.24 -21.09
C ILE A 260 18.39 2.52 -22.35
N PRO A 261 19.44 1.67 -22.26
CA PRO A 261 19.89 0.85 -23.39
C PRO A 261 18.77 -0.03 -23.96
N GLU A 262 18.79 -0.25 -25.28
CA GLU A 262 17.72 -0.97 -25.99
C GLU A 262 17.43 -2.35 -25.39
N ALA A 263 18.47 -3.06 -24.97
CA ALA A 263 18.39 -4.38 -24.32
C ALA A 263 17.48 -4.44 -23.08
N PHE A 264 17.28 -3.32 -22.38
CA PHE A 264 16.46 -3.24 -21.16
C PHE A 264 15.23 -2.34 -21.31
N LYS A 265 15.04 -1.76 -22.49
CA LYS A 265 14.04 -0.74 -22.75
C LYS A 265 12.62 -1.25 -22.58
N SER A 266 12.31 -2.44 -23.11
CA SER A 266 10.96 -3.03 -22.97
C SER A 266 10.58 -3.23 -21.49
N ARG A 267 11.50 -3.76 -20.67
CA ARG A 267 11.29 -3.94 -19.24
C ARG A 267 11.12 -2.60 -18.51
N HIS A 268 11.94 -1.61 -18.87
CA HIS A 268 11.82 -0.25 -18.33
C HIS A 268 10.47 0.39 -18.67
N GLU A 269 10.05 0.34 -19.93
CA GLU A 269 8.77 0.91 -20.39
C GLU A 269 7.58 0.25 -19.70
N GLN A 270 7.59 -1.08 -19.52
CA GLN A 270 6.56 -1.79 -18.76
C GLN A 270 6.48 -1.28 -17.31
N LEU A 271 7.61 -1.18 -16.61
CA LEU A 271 7.66 -0.68 -15.24
C LEU A 271 7.24 0.79 -15.11
N VAL A 272 7.60 1.63 -16.10
CA VAL A 272 7.14 3.02 -16.14
C VAL A 272 5.62 3.08 -16.34
N SER A 273 5.04 2.24 -17.20
CA SER A 273 3.58 2.17 -17.41
C SER A 273 2.87 1.80 -16.12
N ILE A 274 3.27 0.68 -15.49
CA ILE A 274 2.71 0.21 -14.22
C ILE A 274 2.77 1.32 -13.16
N ARG A 275 3.94 1.95 -12.99
CA ARG A 275 4.13 3.03 -12.02
C ARG A 275 3.19 4.20 -12.29
N ASN A 276 3.09 4.65 -13.54
CA ASN A 276 2.27 5.82 -13.90
C ASN A 276 0.77 5.53 -13.74
N GLU A 277 0.32 4.33 -14.06
CA GLU A 277 -1.06 3.89 -13.88
C GLU A 277 -1.42 3.84 -12.38
N LEU A 278 -0.57 3.22 -11.55
CA LEU A 278 -0.74 3.19 -10.11
C LEU A 278 -0.67 4.59 -9.47
N GLU A 279 0.23 5.46 -9.94
CA GLU A 279 0.33 6.85 -9.49
C GLU A 279 -0.97 7.61 -9.79
N LYS A 280 -1.50 7.46 -11.01
CA LYS A 280 -2.78 8.05 -11.40
C LYS A 280 -3.92 7.54 -10.51
N LEU A 281 -4.00 6.24 -10.24
CA LEU A 281 -4.98 5.66 -9.33
C LEU A 281 -4.82 6.13 -7.87
N SER A 282 -3.60 6.44 -7.44
CA SER A 282 -3.36 6.96 -6.08
C SER A 282 -3.80 8.41 -5.91
N ILE A 283 -3.76 9.20 -6.99
CA ILE A 283 -4.14 10.63 -6.96
C ILE A 283 -5.63 10.80 -7.26
N THR A 284 -6.10 10.14 -8.30
CA THR A 284 -7.52 10.11 -8.67
C THR A 284 -8.13 8.98 -7.88
N GLN A 285 -8.98 9.26 -6.87
CA GLN A 285 -9.81 8.20 -6.32
C GLN A 285 -10.71 7.69 -7.44
N ALA A 286 -10.24 6.65 -8.13
CA ALA A 286 -10.90 6.13 -9.31
C ALA A 286 -12.13 5.38 -8.83
N TRP A 287 -13.32 5.94 -9.08
CA TRP A 287 -14.60 5.42 -8.58
C TRP A 287 -14.94 4.00 -9.06
N SER A 288 -14.14 3.43 -9.98
CA SER A 288 -14.31 2.09 -10.56
C SER A 288 -13.21 1.10 -10.18
N LEU A 289 -12.20 1.55 -9.43
CA LEU A 289 -11.13 0.66 -8.99
C LEU A 289 -11.69 -0.31 -7.95
N ARG A 290 -11.60 -1.61 -8.22
CA ARG A 290 -11.74 -2.63 -7.18
C ARG A 290 -10.34 -2.95 -6.67
N GLU A 291 -10.18 -3.21 -5.39
CA GLU A 291 -8.90 -3.64 -4.81
C GLU A 291 -8.39 -4.90 -5.52
N THR A 292 -9.28 -5.77 -5.98
CA THR A 292 -8.93 -6.93 -6.81
C THR A 292 -8.15 -6.58 -8.08
N ASP A 293 -8.28 -5.37 -8.64
CA ASP A 293 -7.49 -4.92 -9.79
C ASP A 293 -6.00 -4.79 -9.48
N LEU A 294 -5.65 -4.55 -8.21
CA LEU A 294 -4.26 -4.52 -7.77
C LEU A 294 -3.55 -5.86 -7.99
N TYR A 295 -4.29 -6.96 -8.09
CA TYR A 295 -3.74 -8.28 -8.34
C TYR A 295 -2.95 -8.35 -9.66
N ASP A 296 -3.45 -7.75 -10.74
CA ASP A 296 -2.78 -7.82 -12.04
C ASP A 296 -1.43 -7.08 -11.99
N TYR A 297 -1.41 -5.88 -11.39
CA TYR A 297 -0.17 -5.13 -11.17
C TYR A 297 0.82 -5.88 -10.27
N GLN A 298 0.34 -6.50 -9.18
CA GLN A 298 1.18 -7.32 -8.31
C GLN A 298 1.81 -8.49 -9.10
N ARG A 299 1.01 -9.21 -9.90
CA ARG A 299 1.51 -10.35 -10.71
C ARG A 299 2.52 -9.93 -11.76
N GLU A 300 2.32 -8.79 -12.41
CA GLU A 300 3.29 -8.26 -13.37
C GLU A 300 4.60 -7.84 -12.68
N LEU A 301 4.51 -7.17 -11.54
CA LEU A 301 5.69 -6.78 -10.75
C LEU A 301 6.44 -8.01 -10.22
N ASP A 302 5.74 -8.99 -9.63
CA ASP A 302 6.31 -10.24 -9.16
C ASP A 302 7.06 -10.94 -10.30
N LYS A 303 6.45 -11.04 -11.48
CA LYS A 303 7.09 -11.67 -12.65
C LYS A 303 8.38 -10.96 -13.06
N ILE A 304 8.40 -9.63 -13.06
CA ILE A 304 9.60 -8.86 -13.40
C ILE A 304 10.65 -9.03 -12.30
N ASP A 305 10.24 -8.94 -11.04
CA ASP A 305 11.12 -8.99 -9.88
C ASP A 305 11.77 -10.37 -9.67
N GLU A 306 11.00 -11.43 -9.86
CA GLU A 306 11.45 -12.84 -9.77
C GLU A 306 12.24 -13.31 -10.99
N SER A 307 12.24 -12.53 -12.09
CA SER A 307 13.10 -12.83 -13.25
C SER A 307 14.57 -12.46 -13.02
N ARG A 308 14.90 -11.90 -11.85
CA ARG A 308 16.28 -11.57 -11.48
C ARG A 308 17.12 -12.82 -11.25
N VAL A 309 18.37 -12.77 -11.69
CA VAL A 309 19.42 -13.74 -11.38
C VAL A 309 20.44 -13.02 -10.49
N ASP A 310 20.67 -13.55 -9.30
CA ASP A 310 21.58 -12.97 -8.29
C ASP A 310 21.35 -11.47 -8.03
N GLY A 311 20.07 -11.06 -7.93
CA GLY A 311 19.67 -9.68 -7.67
C GLY A 311 19.74 -8.74 -8.88
N ASN A 312 20.02 -9.24 -10.08
CA ASN A 312 20.12 -8.43 -11.30
C ASN A 312 19.31 -9.00 -12.47
N TRP A 313 19.06 -8.22 -13.52
CA TRP A 313 18.45 -8.71 -14.75
C TRP A 313 19.48 -8.92 -15.83
N LEU A 314 19.31 -10.00 -16.59
CA LEU A 314 20.11 -10.28 -17.77
C LEU A 314 19.42 -9.72 -19.02
N ASP A 315 20.21 -9.31 -20.00
CA ASP A 315 19.76 -9.06 -21.37
C ASP A 315 19.63 -10.37 -22.18
N ASP A 316 19.27 -10.25 -23.45
CA ASP A 316 19.09 -11.38 -24.37
C ASP A 316 20.39 -12.16 -24.63
N GLU A 317 21.56 -11.58 -24.34
CA GLU A 317 22.88 -12.22 -24.45
C GLU A 317 23.34 -12.83 -23.11
N GLY A 318 22.54 -12.71 -22.05
CA GLY A 318 22.87 -13.20 -20.71
C GLY A 318 23.77 -12.26 -19.91
N LYS A 319 23.97 -11.02 -20.35
CA LYS A 319 24.81 -10.03 -19.66
C LYS A 319 23.99 -9.26 -18.61
N PRO A 320 24.53 -9.06 -17.40
CA PRO A 320 23.81 -8.33 -16.35
C PRO A 320 23.65 -6.85 -16.69
N ALA A 321 22.52 -6.28 -16.27
CA ALA A 321 22.29 -4.85 -16.34
C ALA A 321 23.36 -4.10 -15.55
N GLU A 322 23.93 -3.06 -16.18
CA GLU A 322 24.85 -2.16 -15.49
C GLU A 322 24.15 -1.43 -14.33
N LEU A 323 24.94 -0.90 -13.40
CA LEU A 323 24.45 -0.27 -12.17
C LEU A 323 23.35 0.79 -12.41
N TYR A 324 23.48 1.60 -13.46
CA TYR A 324 22.49 2.61 -13.81
C TYR A 324 21.12 2.00 -14.15
N VAL A 325 21.11 0.98 -14.99
CA VAL A 325 19.89 0.29 -15.41
C VAL A 325 19.29 -0.48 -14.24
N GLN A 326 20.10 -1.28 -13.53
CA GLN A 326 19.66 -2.06 -12.38
C GLN A 326 18.99 -1.17 -11.31
N ARG A 327 19.63 -0.06 -10.93
CA ARG A 327 19.07 0.89 -9.95
C ARG A 327 17.78 1.54 -10.43
N THR A 328 17.70 1.90 -11.72
CA THR A 328 16.49 2.51 -12.29
C THR A 328 15.32 1.54 -12.27
N LEU A 329 15.52 0.28 -12.67
CA LEU A 329 14.48 -0.76 -12.65
C LEU A 329 14.03 -1.06 -11.21
N LEU A 330 14.96 -1.24 -10.28
CA LEU A 330 14.63 -1.48 -8.87
C LEU A 330 13.88 -0.29 -8.24
N TYR A 331 14.23 0.95 -8.61
CA TYR A 331 13.49 2.13 -8.17
C TYR A 331 12.02 2.08 -8.63
N LEU A 332 11.77 1.77 -9.91
CA LEU A 332 10.42 1.69 -10.46
C LEU A 332 9.60 0.57 -9.80
N ILE A 333 10.21 -0.59 -9.56
CA ILE A 333 9.56 -1.71 -8.87
C ILE A 333 9.16 -1.31 -7.45
N ARG A 334 10.11 -0.81 -6.64
CA ARG A 334 9.85 -0.36 -5.27
C ARG A 334 8.76 0.70 -5.22
N ARG A 335 8.80 1.66 -6.17
CA ARG A 335 7.81 2.73 -6.24
C ARG A 335 6.42 2.17 -6.57
N SER A 336 6.34 1.19 -7.46
CA SER A 336 5.08 0.54 -7.84
C SER A 336 4.49 -0.27 -6.68
N TYR A 337 5.30 -1.09 -5.99
CA TYR A 337 4.85 -1.74 -4.75
C TYR A 337 4.42 -0.75 -3.67
N GLY A 338 5.12 0.40 -3.56
CA GLY A 338 4.74 1.48 -2.65
C GLY A 338 3.35 2.06 -2.96
N TYR A 339 3.01 2.22 -4.24
CA TYR A 339 1.65 2.65 -4.63
C TYR A 339 0.60 1.56 -4.38
N ILE A 340 0.91 0.29 -4.65
CA ILE A 340 0.00 -0.83 -4.34
C ILE A 340 -0.28 -0.89 -2.83
N TYR A 341 0.76 -0.78 -2.01
CA TYR A 341 0.64 -0.68 -0.56
C TYR A 341 -0.24 0.51 -0.15
N TYR A 342 0.02 1.69 -0.70
CA TYR A 342 -0.79 2.90 -0.42
C TYR A 342 -2.27 2.72 -0.79
N LEU A 343 -2.55 2.15 -1.96
CA LEU A 343 -3.91 1.90 -2.43
C LEU A 343 -4.64 0.89 -1.54
N MET A 344 -3.95 -0.16 -1.08
CA MET A 344 -4.53 -1.13 -0.15
C MET A 344 -4.86 -0.51 1.22
N ILE A 345 -3.95 0.27 1.82
CA ILE A 345 -4.23 0.90 3.13
C ILE A 345 -5.26 2.04 3.03
N SER A 346 -5.53 2.53 1.83
CA SER A 346 -6.56 3.53 1.55
C SER A 346 -7.92 2.89 1.18
N SER A 347 -8.03 1.56 1.24
CA SER A 347 -9.29 0.84 0.97
C SER A 347 -10.33 1.16 2.04
N GLU A 348 -11.54 1.49 1.58
CA GLU A 348 -12.63 1.90 2.45
C GLU A 348 -13.32 0.67 3.06
N PRO A 349 -13.78 0.73 4.34
CA PRO A 349 -14.45 -0.39 5.01
C PRO A 349 -15.93 -0.49 4.60
N VAL A 350 -16.23 -0.36 3.31
CA VAL A 350 -17.57 -0.45 2.74
C VAL A 350 -17.55 -1.22 1.44
N SER A 351 -18.58 -2.03 1.19
CA SER A 351 -18.72 -2.73 -0.09
C SER A 351 -18.97 -1.77 -1.25
N GLU A 352 -18.66 -2.22 -2.46
CA GLU A 352 -18.92 -1.50 -3.72
C GLU A 352 -20.36 -0.98 -3.82
N ALA A 353 -21.33 -1.73 -3.29
CA ALA A 353 -22.74 -1.34 -3.29
C ALA A 353 -23.05 -0.09 -2.44
N LEU A 354 -22.26 0.18 -1.39
CA LEU A 354 -22.44 1.33 -0.51
C LEU A 354 -21.52 2.51 -0.84
N LEU A 355 -20.50 2.32 -1.69
CA LEU A 355 -19.58 3.40 -2.09
C LEU A 355 -20.30 4.68 -2.56
N PRO A 356 -21.39 4.63 -3.37
CA PRO A 356 -22.08 5.85 -3.79
C PRO A 356 -22.66 6.67 -2.63
N ILE A 357 -23.13 6.00 -1.57
CA ILE A 357 -23.69 6.65 -0.37
C ILE A 357 -22.55 7.16 0.50
N TYR A 358 -21.54 6.31 0.72
CA TYR A 358 -20.37 6.64 1.53
C TYR A 358 -19.62 7.86 0.99
N ASN A 359 -19.40 7.94 -0.32
CA ASN A 359 -18.73 9.09 -0.96
C ASN A 359 -19.55 10.38 -0.87
N GLN A 360 -20.88 10.29 -0.94
CA GLN A 360 -21.74 11.46 -0.74
C GLN A 360 -21.61 12.00 0.68
N LEU A 361 -21.58 11.12 1.68
CA LEU A 361 -21.40 11.49 3.08
C LEU A 361 -19.99 12.03 3.36
N GLN A 362 -18.94 11.42 2.81
CA GLN A 362 -17.57 11.96 2.94
C GLN A 362 -17.46 13.36 2.35
N THR A 363 -18.04 13.57 1.16
CA THR A 363 -18.09 14.89 0.53
C THR A 363 -18.79 15.90 1.42
N LEU A 364 -19.96 15.52 1.95
CA LEU A 364 -20.77 16.36 2.82
C LEU A 364 -20.05 16.72 4.11
N LYS A 365 -19.39 15.74 4.75
CA LYS A 365 -18.53 15.94 5.92
C LYS A 365 -17.43 16.97 5.66
N ARG A 366 -16.71 16.85 4.53
CA ARG A 366 -15.67 17.82 4.16
C ARG A 366 -16.23 19.24 4.05
N CYS A 367 -17.35 19.39 3.34
CA CYS A 367 -18.00 20.69 3.22
C CYS A 367 -18.43 21.26 4.59
N LEU A 368 -18.99 20.43 5.48
CA LEU A 368 -19.39 20.85 6.84
C LEU A 368 -18.18 21.28 7.69
N ILE A 369 -17.06 20.55 7.61
CA ILE A 369 -15.81 20.91 8.30
C ILE A 369 -15.26 22.23 7.75
N GLU A 370 -15.22 22.42 6.42
CA GLU A 370 -14.76 23.67 5.81
C GLU A 370 -15.63 24.88 6.24
N VAL A 371 -16.94 24.71 6.35
CA VAL A 371 -17.85 25.73 6.87
C VAL A 371 -17.52 26.05 8.32
N LYS A 372 -17.31 25.04 9.16
CA LYS A 372 -16.93 25.21 10.57
C LYS A 372 -15.60 25.95 10.72
N ASP A 373 -14.59 25.54 9.97
CA ASP A 373 -13.25 26.15 9.99
C ASP A 373 -13.26 27.58 9.45
N SER A 374 -14.22 27.92 8.58
CA SER A 374 -14.44 29.28 8.05
C SER A 374 -15.22 30.20 8.99
N GLY A 375 -15.49 29.77 10.24
CA GLY A 375 -16.21 30.55 11.24
C GLY A 375 -17.70 30.26 11.35
N GLY A 376 -18.19 29.20 10.70
CA GLY A 376 -19.59 28.80 10.74
C GLY A 376 -20.46 29.52 9.70
N VAL A 377 -21.76 29.55 9.95
CA VAL A 377 -22.76 30.21 9.07
C VAL A 377 -23.36 31.43 9.74
N SER A 378 -23.86 32.37 8.95
CA SER A 378 -24.46 33.61 9.49
C SER A 378 -25.91 33.44 9.96
N SER A 379 -26.59 32.38 9.50
CA SER A 379 -27.94 32.04 9.94
C SER A 379 -28.20 30.54 9.81
N VAL A 380 -29.12 30.02 10.62
CA VAL A 380 -29.53 28.60 10.58
C VAL A 380 -30.04 28.18 9.19
N ARG A 381 -30.61 29.12 8.42
CA ARG A 381 -31.15 28.87 7.08
C ARG A 381 -30.07 28.41 6.09
N GLU A 382 -28.82 28.84 6.26
CA GLU A 382 -27.71 28.43 5.40
C GLU A 382 -27.36 26.95 5.56
N LEU A 383 -27.79 26.31 6.66
CA LEU A 383 -27.61 24.87 6.90
C LEU A 383 -28.67 23.99 6.23
N TYR A 384 -29.73 24.58 5.66
CA TYR A 384 -30.81 23.80 5.04
C TYR A 384 -30.36 22.90 3.88
N PRO A 385 -29.48 23.32 2.96
CA PRO A 385 -28.99 22.44 1.90
C PRO A 385 -28.31 21.18 2.46
N TYR A 386 -27.50 21.32 3.52
CA TYR A 386 -26.83 20.21 4.19
C TYR A 386 -27.83 19.28 4.88
N SER A 387 -28.77 19.86 5.63
CA SER A 387 -29.83 19.11 6.32
C SER A 387 -30.73 18.34 5.35
N MET A 388 -31.10 18.95 4.23
CA MET A 388 -31.87 18.30 3.17
C MET A 388 -31.11 17.15 2.53
N LYS A 389 -29.79 17.33 2.29
CA LYS A 389 -28.96 16.26 1.75
C LYS A 389 -28.83 15.09 2.72
N LEU A 390 -28.63 15.35 4.01
CA LEU A 390 -28.59 14.31 5.06
C LEU A 390 -29.90 13.51 5.11
N ASN A 391 -31.03 14.21 5.22
CA ASN A 391 -32.33 13.56 5.26
C ASN A 391 -32.62 12.76 3.99
N SER A 392 -32.20 13.27 2.82
CA SER A 392 -32.33 12.53 1.56
C SER A 392 -31.52 11.24 1.57
N ILE A 393 -30.34 11.21 2.19
CA ILE A 393 -29.53 9.99 2.31
C ILE A 393 -30.15 9.06 3.34
N ASP A 394 -30.54 9.56 4.51
CA ASP A 394 -31.14 8.74 5.57
C ASP A 394 -32.44 8.07 5.12
N ASN A 395 -33.26 8.77 4.32
CA ASN A 395 -34.48 8.23 3.71
C ASN A 395 -34.24 7.09 2.71
N MET A 396 -32.99 6.83 2.30
CA MET A 396 -32.65 5.64 1.49
C MET A 396 -32.65 4.36 2.32
N ARG A 397 -32.69 4.45 3.65
CA ARG A 397 -32.72 3.29 4.54
C ARG A 397 -34.10 2.66 4.57
N VAL A 398 -34.11 1.34 4.64
CA VAL A 398 -35.28 0.51 4.90
C VAL A 398 -35.03 -0.25 6.20
N ASP A 399 -35.93 -0.10 7.18
CA ASP A 399 -35.78 -0.66 8.53
C ASP A 399 -34.42 -0.31 9.19
N GLY A 400 -33.97 0.93 9.00
CA GLY A 400 -32.71 1.45 9.54
C GLY A 400 -31.45 0.97 8.82
N LYS A 401 -31.56 0.29 7.66
CA LYS A 401 -30.43 -0.26 6.90
C LYS A 401 -30.43 0.21 5.46
N PHE A 402 -29.25 0.41 4.88
CA PHE A 402 -29.11 0.66 3.44
C PHE A 402 -29.21 -0.65 2.67
N MET A 403 -30.30 -0.83 1.93
CA MET A 403 -30.59 -2.04 1.16
C MET A 403 -30.25 -1.83 -0.33
N VAL A 404 -29.63 -2.83 -0.97
CA VAL A 404 -29.34 -2.81 -2.42
C VAL A 404 -29.78 -4.12 -3.05
N GLY A 405 -30.80 -4.08 -3.91
CA GLY A 405 -31.30 -5.28 -4.61
C GLY A 405 -31.93 -6.34 -3.70
N GLY A 406 -32.40 -5.95 -2.51
CA GLY A 406 -32.96 -6.87 -1.50
C GLY A 406 -31.93 -7.44 -0.52
N ASP A 407 -30.64 -7.20 -0.75
CA ASP A 407 -29.56 -7.61 0.14
C ASP A 407 -29.13 -6.45 1.07
N ILE A 408 -28.58 -6.80 2.24
CA ILE A 408 -27.90 -5.86 3.15
C ILE A 408 -26.41 -5.90 2.81
N PRO A 409 -25.83 -4.87 2.17
CA PRO A 409 -24.42 -4.89 1.84
C PRO A 409 -23.54 -4.58 3.06
N GLU A 410 -22.29 -5.05 3.01
CA GLU A 410 -21.27 -4.79 4.03
C GLU A 410 -20.88 -3.30 4.09
N GLY A 411 -20.53 -2.84 5.29
CA GLY A 411 -20.17 -1.44 5.56
C GLY A 411 -21.28 -0.58 6.19
N GLN A 412 -22.41 -1.19 6.61
CA GLN A 412 -23.53 -0.48 7.25
C GLN A 412 -23.10 0.37 8.44
N GLY A 413 -22.23 -0.19 9.30
CA GLY A 413 -21.70 0.51 10.47
C GLY A 413 -20.90 1.75 10.06
N SER A 414 -20.01 1.61 9.08
CA SER A 414 -19.17 2.70 8.56
C SER A 414 -20.02 3.84 7.98
N VAL A 415 -21.00 3.52 7.12
CA VAL A 415 -21.90 4.52 6.52
C VAL A 415 -22.79 5.16 7.60
N SER A 416 -23.26 4.38 8.57
CA SER A 416 -24.13 4.89 9.64
C SER A 416 -23.40 5.79 10.62
N ALA A 417 -22.17 5.44 10.98
CA ALA A 417 -21.31 6.29 11.81
C ALA A 417 -20.98 7.60 11.09
N LEU A 418 -20.65 7.55 9.79
CA LEU A 418 -20.37 8.74 9.00
C LEU A 418 -21.61 9.64 8.83
N LEU A 419 -22.79 9.05 8.65
CA LEU A 419 -24.04 9.79 8.62
C LEU A 419 -24.30 10.49 9.97
N ALA A 420 -24.12 9.78 11.09
CA ALA A 420 -24.27 10.36 12.42
C ALA A 420 -23.30 11.52 12.65
N GLU A 421 -22.03 11.36 12.28
CA GLU A 421 -21.03 12.42 12.38
C GLU A 421 -21.40 13.67 11.56
N CYS A 422 -22.00 13.50 10.37
CA CYS A 422 -22.47 14.65 9.60
C CYS A 422 -23.68 15.34 10.27
N TYR A 423 -24.58 14.59 10.91
CA TYR A 423 -25.65 15.17 11.72
C TYR A 423 -25.09 15.94 12.92
N ASP A 424 -24.10 15.38 13.62
CA ASP A 424 -23.43 16.04 14.75
C ASP A 424 -22.76 17.34 14.33
N LEU A 425 -22.00 17.34 13.23
CA LEU A 425 -21.39 18.56 12.66
C LEU A 425 -22.43 19.61 12.28
N THR A 426 -23.55 19.18 11.69
CA THR A 426 -24.65 20.08 11.32
C THR A 426 -25.29 20.70 12.57
N TYR A 427 -25.45 19.91 13.63
CA TYR A 427 -25.98 20.37 14.91
C TYR A 427 -25.04 21.37 15.58
N GLU A 428 -23.74 21.09 15.62
CA GLU A 428 -22.72 22.02 16.15
C GLU A 428 -22.75 23.37 15.43
N LEU A 429 -22.77 23.35 14.08
CA LEU A 429 -22.87 24.56 13.27
C LEU A 429 -24.17 25.33 13.52
N LYS A 430 -25.27 24.62 13.79
CA LYS A 430 -26.55 25.24 14.12
C LYS A 430 -26.49 25.98 15.44
N VAL A 431 -25.91 25.37 16.48
CA VAL A 431 -25.71 26.01 17.79
C VAL A 431 -24.83 27.25 17.64
N MET A 432 -23.74 27.18 16.88
CA MET A 432 -22.88 28.34 16.61
C MET A 432 -23.64 29.49 15.92
N ALA A 433 -24.52 29.17 14.96
CA ALA A 433 -25.32 30.16 14.26
C ALA A 433 -26.35 30.83 15.19
N GLU A 434 -27.03 30.04 16.03
CA GLU A 434 -27.98 30.54 17.03
C GLU A 434 -27.28 31.48 18.04
N GLU A 435 -26.08 31.14 18.52
CA GLU A 435 -25.28 32.00 19.41
C GLU A 435 -24.84 33.32 18.75
N LEU A 436 -24.54 33.31 17.45
CA LEU A 436 -24.20 34.51 16.69
C LEU A 436 -25.42 35.42 16.51
N GLU A 437 -26.57 34.85 16.14
CA GLU A 437 -27.83 35.59 16.00
C GLU A 437 -28.25 36.24 17.33
N ASP A 438 -28.04 35.57 18.47
CA ASP A 438 -28.36 36.13 19.79
C ASP A 438 -27.40 37.25 20.20
N LYS A 439 -26.09 37.13 19.92
CA LYS A 439 -25.11 38.22 20.13
C LYS A 439 -25.41 39.46 19.28
N ASP A 440 -25.85 39.27 18.04
CA ASP A 440 -26.23 40.37 17.16
C ASP A 440 -27.53 41.06 17.65
N ARG A 441 -28.46 40.31 18.24
CA ARG A 441 -29.68 40.87 18.87
C ARG A 441 -29.37 41.65 20.15
N ASP A 442 -28.48 41.13 21.00
CA ASP A 442 -28.07 41.77 22.25
C ASP A 442 -27.21 43.02 22.02
N SER A 443 -26.44 43.07 20.93
CA SER A 443 -25.67 44.26 20.55
C SER A 443 -26.48 45.33 19.79
N SER A 444 -27.64 44.95 19.25
CA SER A 444 -28.58 45.85 18.57
C SER A 444 -29.68 46.41 19.49
N SER A 445 -29.74 45.94 20.74
CA SER A 445 -30.66 46.40 21.80
C SER A 445 -29.94 47.33 22.77
#